data_AF-A0A5E9FYS3-F1
#
_entry.id   AF-A0A5E9FYS3-F1
#
_cell.length_a   1.000
_cell.length_b   1.000
_cell.length_c   1.000
_cell.angle_alpha   90.00
_cell.angle_beta   90.00
_cell.angle_gamma   90.00
#
_symmetry.space_group_name_H-M   'P 1'
#
loop_
_entity.id
_entity.type
_entity.pdbx_description
1 polymer ?
#
loop_
_entity_poly.entity_id
_entity_poly.type
_entity_poly.pdbx_seq_one_letter_code
_entity_poly.pdbx_strand_id
1 'polypeptide(L)' 'MSATTLAARAFITRETLRNIETGIGTPRIDSLFAVLTALGIADTVVAAVDPYNNDAARARIDDLLGTGG' A
#
# COMPACT_ATOMS: atom_id res chain seq x y z
N MET A 1 2.23 19.60 1.32
CA MET A 1 1.69 19.39 -0.04
C MET A 1 0.17 19.52 0.01
N SER A 2 -0.49 20.16 -0.95
CA SER A 2 -1.96 20.21 -0.96
C SER A 2 -2.56 18.89 -1.50
N ALA A 3 -3.79 18.55 -1.12
CA ALA A 3 -4.50 17.37 -1.65
C ALA A 3 -4.62 17.40 -3.19
N THR A 4 -4.85 18.58 -3.77
CA THR A 4 -4.91 18.77 -5.22
C THR A 4 -3.55 18.50 -5.88
N THR A 5 -2.47 18.99 -5.28
CA THR A 5 -1.10 18.74 -5.76
C THR A 5 -0.72 17.26 -5.64
N LEU A 6 -1.11 16.61 -4.54
CA LEU A 6 -0.84 15.19 -4.33
C LEU A 6 -1.59 14.33 -5.34
N ALA A 7 -2.89 14.59 -5.54
CA ALA A 7 -3.70 13.88 -6.53
C ALA A 7 -3.12 14.03 -7.95
N ALA A 8 -2.67 15.23 -8.31
CA ALA A 8 -2.02 15.49 -9.60
C ALA A 8 -0.70 14.70 -9.75
N ARG A 9 0.16 14.68 -8.72
CA ARG A 9 1.42 13.90 -8.73
C ARG A 9 1.18 12.40 -8.80
N ALA A 10 0.09 11.92 -8.20
CA ALA A 10 -0.30 10.52 -8.21
C ALA A 10 -1.14 10.13 -9.44
N PHE A 11 -1.40 11.06 -10.37
CA PHE A 11 -2.22 10.85 -11.56
C PHE A 11 -3.63 10.31 -11.25
N ILE A 12 -4.24 10.78 -10.17
CA ILE A 12 -5.62 10.44 -9.76
C ILE A 12 -6.48 11.68 -9.57
N THR A 13 -7.80 11.50 -9.48
CA THR A 13 -8.69 12.60 -9.14
C THR A 13 -8.60 12.96 -7.65
N ARG A 14 -8.95 14.20 -7.30
CA ARG A 14 -9.08 14.62 -5.89
C ARG A 14 -10.15 13.82 -5.15
N GLU A 15 -11.19 13.38 -5.86
CA GLU A 15 -12.23 12.52 -5.31
C GLU A 15 -11.69 11.13 -4.97
N THR A 16 -10.90 10.51 -5.86
CA THR A 16 -10.22 9.24 -5.59
C THR A 16 -9.29 9.35 -4.39
N LEU A 17 -8.50 10.41 -4.28
CA LEU A 17 -7.65 10.65 -3.11
C LEU A 17 -8.48 10.75 -1.83
N ARG A 18 -9.59 11.49 -1.85
CA ARG A 18 -10.49 11.60 -0.70
C ARG A 18 -11.11 10.26 -0.32
N ASN A 19 -11.54 9.46 -1.30
CA ASN A 19 -12.11 8.13 -1.06
C ASN A 19 -11.09 7.20 -0.38
N ILE A 20 -9.81 7.28 -0.77
CA ILE A 20 -8.69 6.59 -0.09
C ILE A 20 -8.56 7.07 1.36
N GLU A 21 -8.53 8.40 1.59
CA GLU A 21 -8.37 8.99 2.93
C GLU A 21 -9.53 8.64 3.88
N THR A 22 -10.76 8.60 3.37
CA THR A 22 -11.95 8.30 4.18
C THR A 22 -12.28 6.83 4.27
N GLY A 23 -11.59 5.97 3.51
CA GLY A 23 -11.89 4.54 3.44
C GLY A 23 -13.28 4.24 2.85
N ILE A 24 -13.78 5.10 1.95
CA ILE A 24 -15.11 4.97 1.34
C ILE A 24 -14.96 4.51 -0.10
N GLY A 25 -15.85 3.61 -0.54
CA GLY A 25 -15.85 3.06 -1.90
C GLY A 25 -14.80 1.98 -2.10
N THR A 26 -14.37 1.80 -3.35
CA THR A 26 -13.43 0.74 -3.76
C THR A 26 -12.24 1.33 -4.53
N PRO A 27 -11.43 2.20 -3.90
CA PRO A 27 -10.23 2.72 -4.54
C PRO A 27 -9.31 1.57 -4.91
N ARG A 28 -8.78 1.60 -6.13
CA ARG A 28 -7.92 0.52 -6.60
C ARG A 28 -6.57 0.55 -5.88
N ILE A 29 -5.99 -0.63 -5.68
CA ILE A 29 -4.70 -0.75 -5.00
C ILE A 29 -3.58 -0.02 -5.74
N ASP A 30 -3.62 0.05 -7.07
CA ASP A 30 -2.68 0.83 -7.88
C ASP A 30 -2.77 2.34 -7.59
N SER A 31 -3.98 2.86 -7.33
CA SER A 31 -4.18 4.26 -6.95
C SER A 31 -3.59 4.55 -5.57
N LEU A 32 -3.72 3.62 -4.63
CA LEU A 32 -3.08 3.73 -3.31
C LEU A 32 -1.54 3.78 -3.45
N PHE A 33 -0.95 2.85 -4.20
CA PHE A 33 0.50 2.82 -4.41
C PHE A 33 1.03 4.03 -5.21
N ALA A 34 0.24 4.59 -6.13
CA ALA A 34 0.58 5.83 -6.81
C ALA A 34 0.68 7.01 -5.83
N VAL A 35 -0.22 7.09 -4.84
CA VAL A 35 -0.17 8.10 -3.77
C VAL A 35 1.06 7.89 -2.87
N LEU A 36 1.32 6.66 -2.44
CA LEU A 36 2.51 6.34 -1.62
C LEU A 36 3.82 6.68 -2.36
N THR A 37 3.88 6.41 -3.66
CA THR A 37 5.01 6.78 -4.53
C THR A 37 5.15 8.29 -4.64
N ALA A 38 4.05 9.02 -4.86
CA ALA A 38 4.06 10.48 -4.95
C ALA A 38 4.54 11.15 -3.64
N LEU A 39 4.30 10.50 -2.49
CA LEU A 39 4.77 10.87 -1.15
C LEU A 39 6.22 10.42 -0.86
N GLY A 40 6.79 9.52 -1.66
CA GLY A 40 8.13 8.98 -1.47
C GLY A 40 8.26 7.95 -0.36
N ILE A 41 7.17 7.29 0.04
CA ILE A 41 7.15 6.31 1.15
C ILE A 41 6.75 4.90 0.70
N ALA A 42 6.59 4.66 -0.61
CA ALA A 42 6.17 3.36 -1.13
C ALA A 42 7.08 2.23 -0.66
N ASP A 43 8.40 2.39 -0.78
CA ASP A 43 9.38 1.36 -0.37
C ASP A 43 9.33 1.07 1.13
N THR A 44 9.14 2.10 1.96
CA THR A 44 8.97 1.95 3.41
C THR A 44 7.73 1.14 3.75
N VAL A 45 6.61 1.41 3.07
CA VAL A 45 5.37 0.65 3.27
C VAL A 45 5.53 -0.79 2.81
N VAL A 46 6.13 -1.02 1.64
CA VAL A 46 6.41 -2.37 1.11
C VAL A 46 7.25 -3.17 2.10
N ALA A 47 8.34 -2.59 2.60
CA ALA A 47 9.19 -3.26 3.59
C ALA A 47 8.45 -3.57 4.91
N ALA A 48 7.56 -2.67 5.34
CA ALA A 48 6.79 -2.84 6.58
C ALA A 48 5.68 -3.89 6.46
N VAL A 49 5.11 -4.10 5.27
CA VAL A 49 4.07 -5.11 5.03
C VAL A 49 4.65 -6.45 4.54
N ASP A 50 5.96 -6.51 4.26
CA ASP A 50 6.64 -7.74 3.88
C ASP A 50 6.65 -8.72 5.06
N PRO A 51 5.93 -9.85 4.97
CA PRO A 51 5.88 -10.82 6.06
C PRO A 51 7.24 -11.47 6.34
N TYR A 52 8.19 -11.46 5.39
CA TYR A 52 9.52 -12.00 5.63
C TYR A 52 10.37 -11.12 6.55
N ASN A 53 9.98 -9.85 6.77
CA ASN A 53 10.58 -8.97 7.77
C ASN A 53 9.98 -9.16 9.18
N ASN A 54 9.08 -10.14 9.37
CA ASN A 54 8.46 -10.46 10.65
C ASN A 54 8.72 -11.93 11.02
N ASP A 55 9.36 -12.17 12.16
CA ASP A 55 9.76 -13.53 12.56
C ASP A 55 8.58 -14.48 12.77
N ALA A 56 7.47 -13.99 13.35
CA ALA A 56 6.27 -14.80 13.56
C ALA A 56 5.58 -15.14 12.23
N ALA A 57 5.52 -14.19 11.31
CA ALA A 57 4.97 -14.43 9.98
C ALA A 57 5.87 -15.37 9.16
N ARG A 58 7.21 -15.22 9.25
CA ARG A 58 8.18 -16.12 8.61
C ARG A 58 8.01 -17.56 9.10
N ALA A 59 7.93 -17.77 10.41
CA ALA A 59 7.68 -19.10 10.97
C ALA A 59 6.36 -19.72 10.47
N ARG A 60 5.30 -18.90 10.35
CA ARG A 60 4.01 -19.35 9.80
C ARG A 60 4.10 -19.68 8.31
N ILE A 61 4.86 -18.92 7.53
CA ILE A 61 5.11 -19.19 6.11
C ILE A 61 5.91 -20.48 5.95
N ASP A 62 6.97 -20.68 6.73
CA ASP A 62 7.79 -21.89 6.70
C ASP A 62 6.96 -23.15 7.02
N ASP A 63 6.05 -23.06 7.99
CA ASP A 63 5.08 -24.12 8.30
C ASP A 63 4.12 -24.39 7.13
N LEU A 64 3.56 -23.35 6.50
CA LEU A 64 2.70 -23.47 5.31
C LEU A 64 3.43 -24.10 4.12
N LEU A 65 4.70 -23.77 3.91
CA LEU A 65 5.49 -24.27 2.79
C LEU A 65 6.04 -25.68 3.06
N GLY A 66 6.44 -25.97 4.31
CA GLY A 66 6.93 -27.28 4.74
C GLY A 66 5.85 -28.36 4.82
N THR A 67 4.58 -27.96 4.96
CA THR A 67 3.43 -28.86 4.91
C THR A 67 2.95 -29.19 3.48
N GLY A 68 3.57 -28.60 2.46
CA GLY A 68 3.44 -28.97 1.05
C GLY A 68 2.35 -28.19 0.29
N GLY A 69 2.73 -27.67 -0.87
CA GLY A 69 1.81 -27.52 -2.00
C GLY A 69 1.62 -28.84 -2.74
#